data_AF-A0A2V2DGR3-F1
#
_entry.id   AF-A0A2V2DGR3-F1
#
_cell.length_a   1.000
_cell.length_b   1.000
_cell.length_c   1.000
_cell.angle_alpha   90.00
_cell.angle_beta   90.00
_cell.angle_gamma   90.00
#
_symmetry.space_group_name_H-M   'P 1'
#
loop_
_entity.id
_entity.type
_entity.pdbx_description
1 polymer ?
#
loop_
_entity_poly.entity_id
_entity_poly.type
_entity_poly.pdbx_seq_one_letter_code
_entity_poly.pdbx_strand_id
1 'polypeptide(L)'
;MKRTIQALAGFFAIPAATKKSARFCNIAEGTHAGNITMTAGEDIETQNLLVKAGTSENEVKIAGVGDRPIGVCNDQGAKGDVLNVVLPGSAESTIMCVCSSGASYGDALYTAANGKVSTIAADGAYKVGIALCGCASNGVVEIDPQGFGAKAWQIADCGIFEWTGSSDSATLTNSAIKAGDIVFATLAAAAGSEKFVSAVSAEGSVTFKLDANGTQSSTKIAWLTARKN
;
A
#
# COMPACT_ATOMS: atom_id res chain seq x y z
N MET A 1 -83.53 26.77 47.73
CA MET A 1 -83.54 26.46 46.29
C MET A 1 -82.11 26.33 45.80
N LYS A 2 -81.71 25.12 45.37
CA LYS A 2 -80.38 24.79 44.86
C LYS A 2 -80.17 25.45 43.49
N ARG A 3 -79.01 26.08 43.27
CA ARG A 3 -78.46 26.34 41.93
C ARG A 3 -77.04 25.80 41.88
N THR A 4 -76.88 24.76 41.06
CA THR A 4 -75.66 24.04 40.73
C THR A 4 -74.75 24.94 39.89
N ILE A 5 -73.47 25.07 40.27
CA ILE A 5 -72.42 25.64 39.42
C ILE A 5 -71.62 24.46 38.85
N GLN A 6 -71.70 24.26 37.53
CA GLN A 6 -70.87 23.30 36.81
C GLN A 6 -69.45 23.87 36.64
N ALA A 7 -68.44 23.18 37.17
CA ALA A 7 -67.05 23.47 36.89
C ALA A 7 -66.63 22.78 35.57
N LEU A 8 -66.23 23.58 34.58
CA LEU A 8 -65.70 23.13 33.31
C LEU A 8 -64.20 22.80 33.48
N ALA A 9 -63.84 21.52 33.49
CA ALA A 9 -62.45 21.08 33.55
C ALA A 9 -61.80 21.15 32.15
N GLY A 10 -60.95 22.16 31.93
CA GLY A 10 -60.10 22.26 30.74
C GLY A 10 -58.87 21.35 30.90
N PHE A 11 -58.85 20.23 30.18
CA PHE A 11 -57.69 19.34 30.04
C PHE A 11 -56.70 19.98 29.05
N PHE A 12 -55.62 20.59 29.53
CA PHE A 12 -54.50 20.98 28.68
C PHE A 12 -53.62 19.74 28.41
N ALA A 13 -53.66 19.25 27.18
CA ALA A 13 -52.75 18.21 26.70
C ALA A 13 -51.34 18.81 26.53
N ILE A 14 -50.36 18.28 27.24
CA ILE A 14 -48.94 18.60 27.06
C ILE A 14 -48.47 17.90 25.78
N PRO A 15 -47.93 18.60 24.77
CA PRO A 15 -47.47 17.96 23.56
C PRO A 15 -46.25 17.07 23.87
N ALA A 16 -46.34 15.80 23.50
CA ALA A 16 -45.26 14.84 23.61
C ALA A 16 -44.07 15.33 22.78
N ALA A 17 -42.96 15.64 23.45
CA ALA A 17 -41.69 15.92 22.79
C ALA A 17 -41.28 14.69 21.95
N THR A 18 -41.22 14.86 20.64
CA THR A 18 -40.62 13.88 19.74
C THR A 18 -39.16 13.71 20.15
N LYS A 19 -38.83 12.57 20.77
CA LYS A 19 -37.44 12.18 21.04
C LYS A 19 -36.71 12.14 19.69
N LYS A 20 -35.99 13.21 19.35
CA LYS A 20 -34.92 13.13 18.36
C LYS A 20 -33.95 12.07 18.89
N SER A 21 -33.86 10.95 18.20
CA SER A 21 -32.84 9.94 18.44
C SER A 21 -31.49 10.65 18.33
N ALA A 22 -30.85 10.92 19.46
CA ALA A 22 -29.47 11.35 19.47
C ALA A 22 -28.69 10.17 18.92
N ARG A 23 -28.14 10.33 17.72
CA ARG A 23 -27.12 9.42 17.21
C ARG A 23 -25.87 9.68 18.05
N PHE A 24 -25.69 8.88 19.09
CA PHE A 24 -24.42 8.84 19.80
C PHE A 24 -23.39 8.35 18.80
N CYS A 25 -22.36 9.15 18.54
CA CYS A 25 -21.18 8.66 17.83
C CYS A 25 -20.61 7.52 18.69
N ASN A 26 -20.35 6.37 18.08
CA ASN A 26 -19.84 5.23 18.82
C ASN A 26 -18.49 5.62 19.46
N ILE A 27 -18.22 5.21 20.70
CA ILE A 27 -16.95 5.56 21.39
C ILE A 27 -15.72 5.01 20.63
N ALA A 28 -15.90 3.99 19.80
CA ALA A 28 -14.87 3.40 18.96
C ALA A 28 -14.71 4.08 17.58
N GLU A 29 -15.53 5.09 17.25
CA GLU A 29 -15.44 5.84 16.00
C GLU A 29 -14.79 7.20 16.27
N GLY A 30 -13.65 7.47 15.64
CA GLY A 30 -12.88 8.69 15.88
C GLY A 30 -11.95 9.05 14.73
N THR A 31 -11.41 10.27 14.80
CA THR A 31 -10.29 10.70 13.94
C THR A 31 -9.01 10.56 14.73
N HIS A 32 -7.98 10.02 14.11
CA HIS A 32 -6.71 9.72 14.76
C HIS A 32 -5.61 10.60 14.19
N ALA A 33 -4.90 11.33 15.06
CA ALA A 33 -3.79 12.20 14.68
C ALA A 33 -2.48 11.39 14.66
N GLY A 34 -2.35 10.50 13.67
CA GLY A 34 -1.13 9.73 13.45
C GLY A 34 -0.85 8.58 14.44
N ASN A 35 -1.71 8.35 15.44
CA ASN A 35 -1.60 7.23 16.37
C ASN A 35 -2.98 6.68 16.74
N ILE A 36 -3.06 5.36 16.95
CA ILE A 36 -4.24 4.67 17.43
C ILE A 36 -3.86 3.64 18.48
N THR A 37 -4.76 3.41 19.44
CA THR A 37 -4.61 2.38 20.46
C THR A 37 -5.32 1.10 20.00
N MET A 38 -4.60 -0.02 19.97
CA MET A 38 -5.13 -1.31 19.52
C MET A 38 -4.69 -2.44 20.44
N THR A 39 -5.50 -3.50 20.53
CA THR A 39 -5.21 -4.70 21.31
C THR A 39 -4.24 -5.62 20.57
N ALA A 40 -3.23 -6.13 21.26
CA ALA A 40 -2.28 -7.11 20.72
C ALA A 40 -2.98 -8.47 20.51
N GLY A 41 -3.05 -8.94 19.26
CA GLY A 41 -3.58 -10.25 18.90
C GLY A 41 -2.59 -11.40 19.08
N GLU A 42 -1.32 -11.07 19.32
CA GLU A 42 -0.19 -11.96 19.64
C GLU A 42 0.87 -11.19 20.43
N ASP A 43 1.87 -11.89 20.97
CA ASP A 43 2.94 -11.26 21.73
C ASP A 43 3.81 -10.37 20.81
N ILE A 44 4.03 -9.12 21.21
CA ILE A 44 4.91 -8.17 20.56
C ILE A 44 6.16 -8.04 21.43
N GLU A 45 7.15 -8.88 21.13
CA GLU A 45 8.36 -9.04 21.96
C GLU A 45 9.32 -7.85 21.89
N THR A 46 9.17 -6.97 20.90
CA THR A 46 10.07 -5.83 20.68
C THR A 46 9.29 -4.65 20.14
N GLN A 47 9.69 -3.46 20.55
CA GLN A 47 9.15 -2.20 20.03
C GLN A 47 9.54 -1.97 18.56
N ASN A 48 8.81 -1.08 17.90
CA ASN A 48 9.06 -0.62 16.53
C ASN A 48 8.91 -1.73 15.48
N LEU A 49 7.95 -2.62 15.67
CA LEU A 49 7.58 -3.65 14.71
C LEU A 49 6.38 -3.21 13.88
N LEU A 50 6.44 -3.50 12.59
CA LEU A 50 5.32 -3.34 11.68
C LEU A 50 4.18 -4.27 12.09
N VAL A 51 2.98 -3.71 12.14
CA VAL A 51 1.77 -4.44 12.48
C VAL A 51 0.76 -4.41 11.35
N LYS A 52 -0.05 -5.47 11.28
CA LYS A 52 -1.19 -5.66 10.40
C LYS A 52 -2.47 -5.76 11.21
N ALA A 53 -3.61 -5.65 10.52
CA ALA A 53 -4.90 -5.92 11.13
C ALA A 53 -4.97 -7.36 11.67
N GLY A 54 -5.48 -7.52 12.88
CA GLY A 54 -5.74 -8.79 13.52
C GLY A 54 -6.99 -9.51 12.95
N THR A 55 -7.48 -10.48 13.72
CA THR A 55 -8.71 -11.23 13.39
C THR A 55 -9.99 -10.52 13.80
N SER A 56 -9.88 -9.50 14.65
CA SER A 56 -11.00 -8.71 15.16
C SER A 56 -10.77 -7.22 14.93
N GLU A 57 -11.85 -6.44 14.96
CA GLU A 57 -11.75 -4.98 15.02
C GLU A 57 -10.94 -4.56 16.26
N ASN A 58 -10.15 -3.50 16.12
CA ASN A 58 -9.25 -2.99 17.16
C ASN A 58 -8.16 -3.98 17.61
N GLU A 59 -7.88 -5.03 16.85
CA GLU A 59 -6.77 -5.96 17.10
C GLU A 59 -5.65 -5.77 16.08
N VAL A 60 -4.40 -5.90 16.51
CA VAL A 60 -3.20 -5.91 15.64
C VAL A 60 -2.33 -7.14 15.87
N LYS A 61 -1.66 -7.57 14.80
CA LYS A 61 -0.67 -8.65 14.82
C LYS A 61 0.60 -8.18 14.12
N ILE A 62 1.72 -8.82 14.38
CA ILE A 62 2.99 -8.60 13.69
C ILE A 62 2.78 -8.87 12.18
N ALA A 63 3.27 -7.95 11.36
CA ALA A 63 3.20 -8.08 9.91
C ALA A 63 4.32 -9.02 9.40
N GLY A 64 3.96 -9.97 8.54
CA GLY A 64 4.94 -10.71 7.74
C GLY A 64 5.30 -9.98 6.44
N VAL A 65 6.16 -10.61 5.64
CA VAL A 65 6.60 -10.07 4.33
C VAL A 65 5.43 -9.74 3.41
N GLY A 66 4.47 -10.65 3.25
CA GLY A 66 3.34 -10.50 2.33
C GLY A 66 2.11 -9.81 2.93
N ASP A 67 2.19 -9.34 4.17
CA ASP A 67 1.10 -8.68 4.87
C ASP A 67 1.15 -7.17 4.65
N ARG A 68 -0.02 -6.55 4.41
CA ARG A 68 -0.10 -5.09 4.29
C ARG A 68 0.04 -4.49 5.70
N PRO A 69 1.07 -3.68 5.97
CA PRO A 69 1.20 -3.04 7.26
C PRO A 69 0.17 -1.92 7.37
N ILE A 70 -0.44 -1.78 8.54
CA ILE A 70 -1.35 -0.67 8.86
C ILE A 70 -0.64 0.40 9.68
N GLY A 71 0.45 0.03 10.35
CA GLY A 71 1.23 0.94 11.18
C GLY A 71 2.43 0.27 11.82
N VAL A 72 3.01 0.96 12.80
CA VAL A 72 4.14 0.47 13.62
C VAL A 72 3.71 0.45 15.08
N CYS A 73 3.86 -0.69 15.74
CA CYS A 73 3.74 -0.73 17.20
C CYS A 73 5.05 -0.23 17.80
N ASN A 74 5.04 0.94 18.46
CA ASN A 74 6.21 1.50 19.14
C ASN A 74 6.32 1.03 20.61
N ASP A 75 5.47 0.07 21.00
CA ASP A 75 5.45 -0.54 22.31
C ASP A 75 5.71 -2.06 22.21
N GLN A 76 5.82 -2.72 23.37
CA GLN A 76 5.97 -4.16 23.52
C GLN A 76 4.97 -4.66 24.56
N GLY A 77 4.46 -5.88 24.40
CA GLY A 77 3.45 -6.42 25.30
C GLY A 77 3.04 -7.84 24.93
N ALA A 78 2.28 -8.46 25.82
CA ALA A 78 1.71 -9.78 25.59
C ALA A 78 0.40 -9.67 24.82
N LYS A 79 -0.06 -10.80 24.27
CA LYS A 79 -1.39 -10.91 23.68
C LYS A 79 -2.47 -10.44 24.67
N GLY A 80 -3.35 -9.55 24.20
CA GLY A 80 -4.43 -8.95 24.97
C GLY A 80 -4.07 -7.58 25.56
N ASP A 81 -2.79 -7.19 25.57
CA ASP A 81 -2.37 -5.87 26.01
C ASP A 81 -2.82 -4.79 25.02
N VAL A 82 -3.05 -3.60 25.54
CA VAL A 82 -3.50 -2.45 24.77
C VAL A 82 -2.27 -1.60 24.45
N LEU A 83 -1.91 -1.54 23.17
CA LEU A 83 -0.65 -0.97 22.70
C LEU A 83 -0.88 0.23 21.77
N ASN A 84 0.14 1.09 21.67
CA ASN A 84 0.12 2.21 20.73
C ASN A 84 0.63 1.79 19.34
N VAL A 85 -0.12 2.17 18.31
CA VAL A 85 0.21 1.96 16.92
C VAL A 85 0.32 3.31 16.22
N VAL A 86 1.53 3.64 15.76
CA VAL A 86 1.79 4.78 14.90
C VAL A 86 1.19 4.49 13.52
N LEU A 87 0.44 5.44 12.95
CA LEU A 87 -0.23 5.37 11.66
C LEU A 87 0.52 6.26 10.64
N PRO A 88 1.48 5.72 9.87
CA PRO A 88 2.41 6.54 9.08
C PRO A 88 1.74 7.27 7.92
N GLY A 89 0.59 6.77 7.44
CA GLY A 89 -0.21 7.46 6.43
C GLY A 89 -0.93 8.72 6.94
N SER A 90 -1.00 8.91 8.26
CA SER A 90 -1.65 10.07 8.90
C SER A 90 -0.69 10.87 9.81
N ALA A 91 0.44 10.29 10.20
CA ALA A 91 1.40 10.97 11.05
C ALA A 91 2.23 11.97 10.22
N GLU A 92 2.42 13.17 10.75
CA GLU A 92 3.30 14.19 10.15
C GLU A 92 4.78 13.96 10.51
N SER A 93 5.15 12.75 10.93
CA SER A 93 6.46 12.41 11.45
C SER A 93 7.11 11.24 10.72
N THR A 94 8.42 11.12 10.92
CA THR A 94 9.16 9.89 10.63
C THR A 94 8.71 8.77 11.57
N ILE A 95 9.09 7.54 11.22
CA ILE A 95 8.80 6.35 12.02
C ILE A 95 10.09 5.59 12.30
N MET A 96 10.10 4.85 13.42
CA MET A 96 11.18 3.94 13.76
C MET A 96 10.77 2.52 13.41
N CYS A 97 11.66 1.71 12.83
CA CYS A 97 11.40 0.30 12.54
C CYS A 97 12.62 -0.56 12.84
N VAL A 98 12.42 -1.85 13.10
CA VAL A 98 13.52 -2.81 13.29
C VAL A 98 13.97 -3.41 11.97
N CYS A 99 15.27 -3.36 11.71
CA CYS A 99 15.90 -3.92 10.52
C CYS A 99 16.04 -5.44 10.60
N SER A 100 15.63 -6.15 9.54
CA SER A 100 15.88 -7.60 9.37
C SER A 100 17.32 -7.89 8.95
N SER A 101 17.94 -6.95 8.24
CA SER A 101 19.33 -6.93 7.79
C SER A 101 19.79 -5.48 7.75
N GLY A 102 21.10 -5.23 7.62
CA GLY A 102 21.60 -3.85 7.64
C GLY A 102 20.99 -2.97 6.56
N ALA A 103 20.80 -1.68 6.87
CA ALA A 103 20.36 -0.66 5.93
C ALA A 103 21.27 0.56 6.02
N SER A 104 21.33 1.31 4.92
CA SER A 104 22.07 2.56 4.79
C SER A 104 21.12 3.73 4.54
N TYR A 105 21.61 4.95 4.76
CA TYR A 105 20.89 6.17 4.43
C TYR A 105 20.42 6.15 2.96
N GLY A 106 19.15 6.46 2.71
CA GLY A 106 18.57 6.52 1.38
C GLY A 106 18.06 5.18 0.84
N ASP A 107 18.30 4.05 1.53
CA ASP A 107 17.78 2.76 1.09
C ASP A 107 16.24 2.74 1.13
N ALA A 108 15.64 2.17 0.08
CA ALA A 108 14.22 1.83 0.10
C ALA A 108 13.98 0.62 0.99
N LEU A 109 13.01 0.74 1.89
CA LEU A 109 12.70 -0.29 2.88
C LEU A 109 11.32 -0.90 2.64
N TYR A 110 11.26 -2.22 2.81
CA TYR A 110 10.09 -3.05 2.54
C TYR A 110 9.76 -3.96 3.72
N THR A 111 8.51 -4.41 3.81
CA THR A 111 8.08 -5.39 4.82
C THR A 111 8.93 -6.67 4.76
N ALA A 112 9.34 -7.15 5.92
CA ALA A 112 10.04 -8.41 6.10
C ALA A 112 9.32 -9.27 7.15
N ALA A 113 9.82 -10.49 7.36
CA ALA A 113 9.28 -11.37 8.40
C ALA A 113 9.40 -10.73 9.80
N ASN A 114 8.51 -11.13 10.70
CA ASN A 114 8.49 -10.74 12.12
C ASN A 114 8.40 -9.22 12.35
N GLY A 115 7.64 -8.51 11.51
CA GLY A 115 7.39 -7.07 11.67
C GLY A 115 8.58 -6.19 11.33
N LYS A 116 9.62 -6.73 10.70
CA LYS A 116 10.85 -6.01 10.40
C LYS A 116 10.81 -5.37 9.02
N VAL A 117 11.84 -4.57 8.73
CA VAL A 117 12.09 -3.99 7.42
C VAL A 117 13.32 -4.60 6.74
N SER A 118 13.34 -4.62 5.41
CA SER A 118 14.46 -5.09 4.59
C SER A 118 14.69 -4.16 3.42
N THR A 119 15.94 -4.06 2.97
CA THR A 119 16.31 -3.40 1.70
C THR A 119 15.95 -4.27 0.48
N ILE A 120 15.65 -5.55 0.70
CA ILE A 120 15.22 -6.49 -0.32
C ILE A 120 13.70 -6.55 -0.34
N ALA A 121 13.09 -6.19 -1.47
CA ALA A 121 11.66 -6.33 -1.71
C ALA A 121 11.31 -7.78 -2.12
N ALA A 122 11.11 -8.63 -1.12
CA ALA A 122 10.73 -10.02 -1.34
C ALA A 122 9.32 -10.19 -1.95
N ASP A 123 8.99 -11.41 -2.39
CA ASP A 123 7.70 -11.71 -3.03
C ASP A 123 6.52 -11.35 -2.11
N GLY A 124 5.76 -10.33 -2.51
CA GLY A 124 4.54 -9.91 -1.81
C GLY A 124 4.74 -8.69 -0.89
N ALA A 125 5.99 -8.24 -0.75
CA ALA A 125 6.36 -7.13 0.11
C ALA A 125 5.66 -5.81 -0.23
N TYR A 126 5.52 -4.99 0.80
CA TYR A 126 4.99 -3.63 0.73
C TYR A 126 6.10 -2.65 1.05
N LYS A 127 6.10 -1.52 0.35
CA LYS A 127 7.01 -0.43 0.66
C LYS A 127 6.64 0.16 2.02
N VAL A 128 7.65 0.44 2.82
CA VAL A 128 7.54 1.08 4.13
C VAL A 128 7.98 2.53 4.03
N GLY A 129 9.10 2.79 3.36
CA GLY A 129 9.61 4.16 3.17
C GLY A 129 11.06 4.21 2.74
N ILE A 130 11.73 5.32 3.06
CA ILE A 130 13.15 5.56 2.80
C ILE A 130 13.90 5.71 4.13
N ALA A 131 15.04 5.04 4.27
CA ALA A 131 15.88 5.13 5.47
C ALA A 131 16.53 6.52 5.59
N LEU A 132 16.43 7.13 6.78
CA LEU A 132 17.06 8.41 7.13
C LEU A 132 18.32 8.23 8.00
N CYS A 133 18.63 6.99 8.37
CA CYS A 133 19.89 6.63 9.03
C CYS A 133 20.26 5.18 8.69
N GLY A 134 21.49 4.78 9.03
CA GLY A 134 21.93 3.39 8.88
C GLY A 134 21.61 2.54 10.12
N CYS A 135 21.42 1.25 9.93
CA CYS A 135 21.21 0.26 10.99
C CYS A 135 22.00 -1.02 10.72
N ALA A 136 22.37 -1.73 11.77
CA ALA A 136 22.77 -3.13 11.67
C ALA A 136 21.55 -4.06 11.68
N SER A 137 21.76 -5.36 11.43
CA SER A 137 20.71 -6.38 11.63
C SER A 137 20.15 -6.31 13.05
N ASN A 138 18.83 -6.33 13.17
CA ASN A 138 18.07 -6.14 14.42
C ASN A 138 18.26 -4.76 15.09
N GLY A 139 18.95 -3.83 14.42
CA GLY A 139 19.01 -2.43 14.85
C GLY A 139 17.73 -1.68 14.47
N VAL A 140 17.57 -0.49 15.04
CA VAL A 140 16.44 0.40 14.73
C VAL A 140 16.89 1.38 13.65
N VAL A 141 16.02 1.64 12.68
CA VAL A 141 16.20 2.63 11.62
C VAL A 141 15.07 3.65 11.65
N GLU A 142 15.40 4.92 11.42
CA GLU A 142 14.44 5.99 11.18
C GLU A 142 14.06 6.01 9.70
N ILE A 143 12.77 6.15 9.41
CA ILE A 143 12.20 6.03 8.07
C ILE A 143 11.28 7.22 7.78
N ASP A 144 11.43 7.83 6.61
CA ASP A 144 10.39 8.67 5.99
C ASP A 144 9.38 7.75 5.27
N PRO A 145 8.10 7.68 5.70
CA PRO A 145 7.12 6.69 5.27
C PRO A 145 6.55 6.89 3.84
N GLN A 146 7.41 7.20 2.88
CA GLN A 146 7.05 7.42 1.48
C GLN A 146 6.48 6.16 0.82
N GLY A 147 5.19 6.20 0.46
CA GLY A 147 4.50 5.06 -0.15
C GLY A 147 4.23 3.92 0.83
N PHE A 148 4.10 4.23 2.13
CA PHE A 148 3.82 3.24 3.17
C PHE A 148 2.59 2.38 2.82
N GLY A 149 2.76 1.06 2.85
CA GLY A 149 1.70 0.10 2.55
C GLY A 149 1.30 0.02 1.07
N ALA A 150 2.05 0.66 0.16
CA ALA A 150 1.93 0.45 -1.28
C ALA A 150 2.62 -0.86 -1.69
N LYS A 151 2.06 -1.54 -2.70
CA LYS A 151 2.70 -2.72 -3.27
C LYS A 151 4.01 -2.33 -3.95
N ALA A 152 5.03 -3.19 -3.83
CA ALA A 152 6.37 -2.94 -4.33
C ALA A 152 6.53 -2.88 -5.87
N TRP A 153 5.44 -2.88 -6.65
CA TRP A 153 5.54 -2.81 -8.12
C TRP A 153 5.95 -1.41 -8.57
N GLN A 154 6.89 -1.36 -9.51
CA GLN A 154 7.34 -0.14 -10.17
C GLN A 154 7.27 -0.28 -11.68
N ILE A 155 7.11 0.86 -12.36
CA ILE A 155 7.43 0.94 -13.78
C ILE A 155 8.95 1.04 -13.87
N ALA A 156 9.59 0.03 -14.44
CA ALA A 156 11.04 -0.02 -14.55
C ALA A 156 11.57 0.88 -15.66
N ASP A 157 10.87 0.89 -16.79
CA ASP A 157 11.17 1.73 -17.94
C ASP A 157 10.00 1.76 -18.91
N CYS A 158 9.99 2.73 -19.82
CA CYS A 158 9.00 2.84 -20.88
C CYS A 158 9.55 3.62 -22.08
N GLY A 159 8.90 3.47 -23.23
CA GLY A 159 9.29 4.25 -24.40
C GLY A 159 8.51 3.89 -25.65
N ILE A 160 9.01 4.45 -26.76
CA ILE A 160 8.60 4.11 -28.12
C ILE A 160 9.77 3.40 -28.79
N PHE A 161 9.55 2.16 -29.23
CA PHE A 161 10.48 1.43 -30.08
C PHE A 161 10.11 1.66 -31.55
N GLU A 162 11.07 2.14 -32.35
CA GLU A 162 10.91 2.28 -33.79
C GLU A 162 11.40 1.00 -34.49
N TRP A 163 10.59 0.45 -35.39
CA TRP A 163 10.91 -0.80 -36.07
C TRP A 163 12.14 -0.65 -36.97
N THR A 164 13.07 -1.59 -36.94
CA THR A 164 14.40 -1.43 -37.56
C THR A 164 14.56 -2.14 -38.91
N GLY A 165 13.56 -2.89 -39.38
CA GLY A 165 13.66 -3.65 -40.64
C GLY A 165 12.31 -4.08 -41.22
N SER A 166 12.31 -5.09 -42.08
CA SER A 166 11.10 -5.71 -42.64
C SER A 166 10.96 -7.14 -42.13
N SER A 167 10.73 -7.27 -40.82
CA SER A 167 10.58 -8.53 -40.09
C SER A 167 9.33 -8.52 -39.22
N ASP A 168 8.91 -9.70 -38.75
CA ASP A 168 7.84 -9.90 -37.77
C ASP A 168 8.35 -9.87 -36.32
N SER A 169 9.66 -9.81 -36.11
CA SER A 169 10.31 -9.76 -34.80
C SER A 169 11.42 -8.73 -34.76
N ALA A 170 11.55 -8.03 -33.64
CA ALA A 170 12.63 -7.09 -33.36
C ALA A 170 12.90 -7.00 -31.85
N THR A 171 14.15 -6.73 -31.48
CA THR A 171 14.58 -6.66 -30.08
C THR A 171 15.09 -5.27 -29.74
N LEU A 172 14.54 -4.70 -28.66
CA LEU A 172 15.10 -3.53 -27.99
C LEU A 172 16.13 -4.00 -26.97
N THR A 173 17.33 -3.41 -27.01
CA THR A 173 18.34 -3.57 -25.96
C THR A 173 18.26 -2.39 -24.99
N ASN A 174 18.14 -2.70 -23.70
CA ASN A 174 18.06 -1.72 -22.63
C ASN A 174 18.50 -2.36 -21.30
N SER A 175 19.60 -1.87 -20.73
CA SER A 175 20.18 -2.39 -19.48
C SER A 175 19.28 -2.23 -18.25
N ALA A 176 18.28 -1.35 -18.32
CA ALA A 176 17.32 -1.19 -17.24
C ALA A 176 16.44 -2.44 -17.11
N ILE A 177 16.16 -3.17 -18.19
CA ILE A 177 15.21 -4.30 -18.27
C ILE A 177 15.80 -5.57 -17.68
N LYS A 178 14.98 -6.31 -16.90
CA LYS A 178 15.36 -7.56 -16.24
C LYS A 178 14.54 -8.73 -16.77
N ALA A 179 15.13 -9.93 -16.71
CA ALA A 179 14.39 -11.15 -17.02
C ALA A 179 13.19 -11.31 -16.07
N GLY A 180 12.00 -11.52 -16.63
CA GLY A 180 10.77 -11.69 -15.85
C GLY A 180 9.97 -10.41 -15.58
N ASP A 181 10.43 -9.25 -16.08
CA ASP A 181 9.60 -8.04 -16.10
C ASP A 181 8.30 -8.29 -16.88
N ILE A 182 7.18 -7.77 -16.39
CA ILE A 182 5.93 -7.77 -17.13
C ILE A 182 6.01 -6.67 -18.18
N VAL A 183 5.95 -7.05 -19.45
CA VAL A 183 5.96 -6.10 -20.55
C VAL A 183 4.54 -5.86 -21.05
N PHE A 184 4.12 -4.60 -21.05
CA PHE A 184 2.94 -4.17 -21.79
C PHE A 184 3.41 -3.51 -23.07
N ALA A 185 2.89 -3.95 -24.20
CA ALA A 185 3.21 -3.42 -25.51
C ALA A 185 1.94 -3.20 -26.33
N THR A 186 1.93 -2.13 -27.11
CA THR A 186 0.85 -1.81 -28.03
C THR A 186 1.42 -1.17 -29.30
N LEU A 187 0.72 -1.35 -30.42
CA LEU A 187 1.03 -0.64 -31.66
C LEU A 187 0.73 0.85 -31.46
N ALA A 188 1.78 1.67 -31.41
CA ALA A 188 1.66 3.13 -31.37
C ALA A 188 1.44 3.70 -32.77
N ALA A 189 2.03 3.08 -33.79
CA ALA A 189 1.76 3.34 -35.19
C ALA A 189 1.91 2.04 -35.97
N ALA A 190 0.86 1.66 -36.71
CA ALA A 190 0.92 0.59 -37.70
C ALA A 190 1.23 1.19 -39.07
N ALA A 191 2.08 0.53 -39.84
CA ALA A 191 2.49 0.97 -41.17
C ALA A 191 2.41 -0.14 -42.23
N GLY A 192 2.26 -1.41 -41.82
CA GLY A 192 1.95 -2.55 -42.67
C GLY A 192 0.55 -3.10 -42.40
N SER A 193 0.46 -4.43 -42.32
CA SER A 193 -0.79 -5.16 -42.04
C SER A 193 -0.88 -5.69 -40.61
N GLU A 194 0.09 -5.34 -39.76
CA GLU A 194 0.16 -5.73 -38.35
C GLU A 194 -1.02 -5.16 -37.55
N LYS A 195 -1.56 -6.00 -36.66
CA LYS A 195 -2.70 -5.66 -35.79
C LYS A 195 -2.42 -5.96 -34.33
N PHE A 196 -1.48 -6.87 -34.07
CA PHE A 196 -1.16 -7.31 -32.73
C PHE A 196 0.34 -7.25 -32.48
N VAL A 197 0.69 -6.93 -31.24
CA VAL A 197 2.06 -7.05 -30.75
C VAL A 197 2.04 -7.89 -29.47
N SER A 198 3.01 -8.78 -29.37
CA SER A 198 3.37 -9.46 -28.14
C SER A 198 4.79 -9.07 -27.76
N ALA A 199 5.09 -9.08 -26.47
CA ALA A 199 6.40 -8.69 -25.96
C ALA A 199 6.84 -9.62 -24.84
N VAL A 200 8.13 -9.96 -24.84
CA VAL A 200 8.75 -10.78 -23.81
C VAL A 200 10.02 -10.11 -23.34
N SER A 201 10.18 -9.98 -22.03
CA SER A 201 11.40 -9.48 -21.40
C SER A 201 12.46 -10.58 -21.31
N ALA A 202 13.70 -10.17 -21.48
CA ALA A 202 14.88 -10.93 -21.13
C ALA A 202 15.87 -9.99 -20.44
N GLU A 203 16.95 -10.51 -19.86
CA GLU A 203 17.95 -9.66 -19.23
C GLU A 203 18.49 -8.64 -20.24
N GLY A 204 18.36 -7.35 -19.92
CA GLY A 204 18.82 -6.26 -20.75
C GLY A 204 18.05 -6.06 -22.07
N SER A 205 16.88 -6.68 -22.27
CA SER A 205 16.15 -6.55 -23.54
C SER A 205 14.65 -6.86 -23.48
N VAL A 206 13.93 -6.35 -24.48
CA VAL A 206 12.55 -6.78 -24.80
C VAL A 206 12.51 -7.21 -26.25
N THR A 207 11.98 -8.39 -26.51
CA THR A 207 11.69 -8.86 -27.87
C THR A 207 10.22 -8.65 -28.16
N PHE A 208 9.94 -7.86 -29.19
CA PHE A 208 8.61 -7.63 -29.73
C PHE A 208 8.36 -8.57 -30.90
N LYS A 209 7.17 -9.16 -30.96
CA LYS A 209 6.71 -9.96 -32.08
C LYS A 209 5.36 -9.47 -32.57
N LEU A 210 5.28 -9.23 -33.87
CA LEU A 210 4.08 -8.82 -34.60
C LEU A 210 3.40 -10.04 -35.25
N ASP A 211 2.13 -9.88 -35.60
CA ASP A 211 1.37 -10.85 -36.39
C ASP A 211 1.60 -10.74 -37.91
N ALA A 212 2.32 -9.70 -38.34
CA ALA A 212 2.77 -9.48 -39.71
C ALA A 212 4.12 -8.73 -39.71
N ASN A 213 4.78 -8.62 -40.86
CA ASN A 213 6.03 -7.86 -40.96
C ASN A 213 5.78 -6.37 -40.67
N GLY A 214 6.54 -5.83 -39.72
CA GLY A 214 6.61 -4.39 -39.50
C GLY A 214 7.38 -3.68 -40.61
N THR A 215 7.20 -2.36 -40.69
CA THR A 215 7.86 -1.50 -41.67
C THR A 215 8.89 -0.61 -40.99
N GLN A 216 10.12 -0.65 -41.47
CA GLN A 216 11.24 0.13 -40.92
C GLN A 216 10.88 1.61 -40.76
N SER A 217 11.21 2.16 -39.59
CA SER A 217 11.00 3.56 -39.17
C SER A 217 9.54 4.04 -39.13
N SER A 218 8.58 3.22 -39.56
CA SER A 218 7.17 3.60 -39.69
C SER A 218 6.29 2.86 -38.69
N THR A 219 6.52 1.56 -38.49
CA THR A 219 5.90 0.80 -37.39
C THR A 219 6.55 1.22 -36.07
N LYS A 220 5.73 1.57 -35.07
CA LYS A 220 6.19 2.01 -33.74
C LYS A 220 5.45 1.26 -32.64
N ILE A 221 6.17 0.81 -31.63
CA ILE A 221 5.62 0.10 -30.46
C ILE A 221 5.75 0.99 -29.23
N ALA A 222 4.63 1.33 -28.60
CA ALA A 222 4.65 1.89 -27.25
C ALA A 222 4.76 0.74 -26.27
N TRP A 223 5.70 0.85 -25.34
CA TRP A 223 5.96 -0.20 -24.36
C TRP A 223 6.25 0.38 -22.99
N LEU A 224 5.92 -0.41 -21.97
CA LEU A 224 6.40 -0.20 -20.61
C LEU A 224 6.68 -1.55 -19.96
N THR A 225 7.70 -1.59 -19.14
CA THR A 225 8.01 -2.75 -18.29
C THR A 225 7.61 -2.43 -16.85
N ALA A 226 6.79 -3.28 -16.27
CA ALA A 226 6.51 -3.27 -14.85
C ALA A 226 7.29 -4.40 -14.18
N ARG A 227 7.93 -4.08 -13.07
CA ARG A 227 8.64 -5.07 -12.27
C ARG A 227 8.28 -4.95 -10.83
N LYS A 228 8.44 -6.06 -10.13
CA LYS A 228 8.51 -6.03 -8.68
C LYS A 228 9.84 -5.36 -8.30
N ASN A 229 9.82 -4.37 -7.41
CA ASN A 229 11.05 -3.96 -6.71
C ASN A 229 11.68 -5.17 -6.04
#